data_AF-A0A5S4FWJ7-F1
#
_entry.id   AF-A0A5S4FWJ7-F1
#
_cell.length_a   1.000
_cell.length_b   1.000
_cell.length_c   1.000
_cell.angle_alpha   90.00
_cell.angle_beta   90.00
_cell.angle_gamma   90.00
#
_symmetry.space_group_name_H-M   'P 1'
#
loop_
_entity.id
_entity.type
_entity.pdbx_description
1 polymer ?
#
loop_
_entity_poly.entity_id
_entity_poly.type
_entity_poly.pdbx_seq_one_letter_code
_entity_poly.pdbx_strand_id
1 'polypeptide(L)'
;MGLYDFTDNQWWNPLRTRRIVVRGSIGELVDDHVVRLADPATPVESRLIRRDTGIDLNLELRDLKHISFDGWVVYRNPFEGASRSDDDIAVADILERTGAWARQRARHRTRSPRPARTT
;
A
#
# COMPACT_ATOMS: atom_id res chain seq x y z
N MET A 1 -18.39 -4.11 2.30
CA MET A 1 -17.73 -5.43 2.21
C MET A 1 -16.56 -5.32 1.25
N GLY A 2 -15.43 -5.93 1.57
CA GLY A 2 -14.32 -6.15 0.63
C GLY A 2 -14.26 -7.64 0.28
N LEU A 3 -14.00 -7.96 -0.99
CA LEU A 3 -13.71 -9.33 -1.43
C LEU A 3 -12.22 -9.39 -1.73
N TYR A 4 -11.52 -10.28 -1.03
CA TYR A 4 -10.18 -10.70 -1.41
C TYR A 4 -10.31 -12.10 -2.00
N ASP A 5 -10.26 -12.19 -3.33
CA ASP A 5 -10.40 -13.44 -4.06
C ASP A 5 -9.01 -14.02 -4.36
N PHE A 6 -8.61 -14.98 -3.55
CA PHE A 6 -7.35 -15.70 -3.70
C PHE A 6 -7.66 -17.16 -4.05
N THR A 7 -7.34 -17.53 -5.29
CA THR A 7 -7.56 -18.87 -5.85
C THR A 7 -6.24 -19.58 -6.13
N ASP A 8 -6.28 -20.89 -6.31
CA ASP A 8 -5.09 -21.67 -6.66
C ASP A 8 -4.49 -21.20 -8.00
N ASN A 9 -3.16 -21.28 -8.12
CA ASN A 9 -2.41 -20.92 -9.33
C ASN A 9 -2.48 -19.43 -9.74
N GLN A 10 -2.45 -18.50 -8.78
CA GLN A 10 -2.34 -17.05 -9.03
C GLN A 10 -0.88 -16.57 -9.21
N TRP A 11 0.06 -17.20 -8.52
CA TRP A 11 1.47 -16.82 -8.61
C TRP A 11 2.08 -17.21 -9.95
N TRP A 12 2.80 -16.27 -10.58
CA TRP A 12 3.46 -16.44 -11.87
C TRP A 12 2.54 -16.91 -13.01
N ASN A 13 1.23 -16.74 -12.88
CA ASN A 13 0.28 -17.16 -13.90
C ASN A 13 0.14 -16.07 -14.97
N PRO A 14 0.64 -16.28 -16.20
CA PRO A 14 0.62 -15.25 -17.24
C PRO A 14 -0.79 -14.96 -17.78
N LEU A 15 -1.77 -15.82 -17.49
CA LEU A 15 -3.16 -15.67 -17.94
C LEU A 15 -4.04 -14.94 -16.92
N ARG A 16 -3.53 -14.70 -15.70
CA ARG A 16 -4.26 -14.03 -14.62
C ARG A 16 -3.66 -12.66 -14.40
N THR A 17 -4.42 -11.63 -14.79
CA THR A 17 -4.04 -10.25 -14.52
C THR A 17 -4.30 -9.89 -13.06
N ARG A 18 -3.38 -9.14 -12.46
CA ARG A 18 -3.61 -8.49 -11.18
C ARG A 18 -4.79 -7.50 -11.32
N ARG A 19 -5.68 -7.47 -10.34
CA ARG A 19 -6.80 -6.52 -10.31
C ARG A 19 -7.05 -6.01 -8.89
N ILE A 20 -7.15 -4.70 -8.74
CA ILE A 20 -7.68 -4.06 -7.53
C ILE A 20 -8.87 -3.17 -7.89
N VAL A 21 -9.94 -3.28 -7.11
CA VAL A 21 -11.12 -2.42 -7.24
C VAL A 21 -11.49 -1.89 -5.87
N VAL A 22 -11.50 -0.56 -5.74
CA VAL A 22 -12.00 0.13 -4.54
C VAL A 22 -13.17 1.01 -4.96
N ARG A 23 -14.33 0.81 -4.33
CA ARG A 23 -15.55 1.57 -4.62
C ARG A 23 -16.05 2.25 -3.36
N GLY A 24 -16.38 3.53 -3.50
CA GLY A 24 -17.01 4.33 -2.46
C GLY A 24 -18.12 5.21 -3.04
N SER A 25 -18.81 5.94 -2.17
CA SER A 25 -19.88 6.86 -2.59
C SER A 25 -19.38 8.06 -3.40
N ILE A 26 -18.08 8.36 -3.34
CA ILE A 26 -17.47 9.54 -3.99
C ILE A 26 -16.56 9.17 -5.15
N GLY A 27 -16.46 7.89 -5.52
CA GLY A 27 -15.57 7.45 -6.58
C GLY A 27 -15.25 5.96 -6.61
N GLU A 28 -14.51 5.60 -7.64
CA GLU A 28 -14.01 4.26 -7.93
C GLU A 28 -12.54 4.33 -8.33
N LEU A 29 -11.76 3.38 -7.83
CA LEU A 29 -10.41 3.06 -8.28
C LEU A 29 -10.46 1.67 -8.92
N VAL A 30 -10.05 1.56 -10.19
CA VAL A 30 -9.80 0.29 -10.88
C VAL A 30 -8.34 0.28 -11.31
N ASP A 31 -7.54 -0.57 -10.65
CA ASP A 31 -6.10 -0.65 -10.86
C ASP A 31 -5.37 0.67 -10.64
N ASP A 32 -5.01 1.39 -11.72
CA ASP A 32 -4.40 2.70 -11.67
C ASP A 32 -5.38 3.84 -12.03
N HIS A 33 -6.57 3.53 -12.55
CA HIS A 33 -7.55 4.52 -12.99
C HIS A 33 -8.48 4.92 -11.84
N VAL A 34 -8.63 6.23 -11.64
CA VAL A 34 -9.44 6.81 -10.57
C VAL A 34 -10.52 7.69 -11.17
N VAL A 35 -11.77 7.36 -10.89
CA VAL A 35 -12.92 8.25 -11.10
C VAL A 35 -13.37 8.75 -9.74
N ARG A 36 -13.44 10.07 -9.55
CA ARG A 36 -13.86 10.65 -8.27
C ARG A 36 -14.61 11.95 -8.45
N LEU A 37 -15.42 12.32 -7.47
CA LEU A 37 -16.03 13.63 -7.38
C LEU A 37 -14.97 14.68 -6.96
N ALA A 38 -14.74 15.72 -7.78
CA ALA A 38 -13.88 16.87 -7.43
C ALA A 38 -14.61 17.90 -6.55
N ASP A 39 -15.92 17.91 -6.66
CA ASP A 39 -16.89 18.64 -5.84
C ASP A 39 -18.16 17.77 -5.75
N PRO A 40 -19.22 18.16 -5.02
CA PRO A 40 -20.39 17.30 -4.81
C PRO A 40 -21.10 16.76 -6.07
N ALA A 41 -20.83 17.31 -7.26
CA ALA A 41 -21.49 16.90 -8.50
C ALA A 41 -20.56 16.62 -9.70
N THR A 42 -19.29 17.04 -9.65
CA THR A 42 -18.40 16.96 -10.82
C THR A 42 -17.48 15.73 -10.76
N PRO A 43 -17.70 14.70 -11.60
CA PRO A 43 -16.76 13.59 -11.73
C PRO A 43 -15.52 14.02 -12.53
N VAL A 44 -14.35 13.57 -12.08
CA VAL A 44 -13.08 13.73 -12.76
C VAL A 44 -12.34 12.41 -12.81
N GLU A 45 -11.48 12.28 -13.83
CA GLU A 45 -10.63 11.12 -14.03
C GLU A 45 -9.17 11.46 -13.80
N SER A 46 -8.47 10.57 -13.12
CA SER A 46 -7.05 10.68 -12.80
C SER A 46 -6.39 9.31 -12.87
N ARG A 47 -5.05 9.27 -12.83
CA ARG A 47 -4.29 8.02 -12.76
C ARG A 47 -3.26 8.01 -11.64
N LEU A 48 -3.08 6.84 -11.03
CA LEU A 48 -1.92 6.52 -10.20
C LEU A 48 -0.75 6.17 -11.10
N ILE A 49 0.25 7.04 -11.14
CA ILE A 49 1.43 6.84 -11.99
C ILE A 49 2.56 6.27 -11.15
N ARG A 50 3.07 5.11 -11.57
CA ARG A 50 4.21 4.47 -10.92
C ARG A 50 5.51 4.96 -11.51
N ARG A 51 6.47 5.29 -10.66
CA ARG A 51 7.86 5.49 -11.06
C ARG A 51 8.68 4.27 -10.69
N ASP A 52 8.88 3.40 -11.66
CA ASP A 52 9.77 2.24 -11.56
C ASP A 52 11.14 2.57 -12.19
N THR A 53 12.23 2.01 -11.66
CA THR A 53 13.56 1.96 -12.31
C THR A 53 13.77 0.63 -13.02
N GLY A 54 14.90 0.42 -13.72
CA GLY A 54 15.17 -0.84 -14.43
C GLY A 54 14.19 -1.15 -15.57
N ILE A 55 13.64 -0.11 -16.21
CA ILE A 55 12.80 -0.20 -17.41
C ILE A 55 13.53 0.52 -18.55
N ASP A 56 13.51 -0.10 -19.74
CA ASP A 56 14.11 0.42 -20.97
C ASP A 56 15.59 0.82 -20.79
N LEU A 57 15.91 2.11 -20.94
CA LEU A 57 17.26 2.65 -20.86
C LEU A 57 17.71 2.94 -19.42
N ASN A 58 16.89 2.65 -18.41
CA ASN A 58 17.30 2.76 -17.02
C ASN A 58 18.10 1.51 -16.62
N LEU A 59 19.40 1.67 -16.38
CA LEU A 59 20.35 0.60 -16.04
C LEU A 59 20.37 0.22 -14.55
N GLU A 60 19.53 0.83 -13.73
CA GLU A 60 19.38 0.42 -12.32
C GLU A 60 18.61 -0.91 -12.24
N LEU A 61 18.63 -1.54 -11.07
CA LEU A 61 17.76 -2.69 -10.83
C LEU A 61 16.29 -2.26 -10.87
N ARG A 62 15.41 -3.21 -11.22
CA ARG A 62 13.96 -3.01 -11.17
C ARG A 62 13.55 -2.74 -9.73
N ASP A 63 12.98 -1.57 -9.50
CA ASP A 63 12.59 -1.11 -8.16
C ASP A 63 11.50 -0.04 -8.27
N LEU A 64 10.55 -0.06 -7.33
CA LEU A 64 9.52 0.98 -7.22
C LEU A 64 10.10 2.14 -6.42
N LYS A 65 10.06 3.37 -6.96
CA LYS A 65 10.48 4.57 -6.23
C LYS A 65 9.30 5.22 -5.52
N HIS A 66 8.25 5.53 -6.28
CA HIS A 66 7.07 6.20 -5.76
C HIS A 66 5.85 6.01 -6.66
N ILE A 67 4.67 6.35 -6.13
CA ILE A 67 3.43 6.49 -6.86
C ILE A 67 2.96 7.94 -6.75
N SER A 68 2.60 8.55 -7.87
CA SER A 68 2.04 9.89 -7.93
C SER A 68 0.58 9.89 -8.40
N PHE A 69 -0.15 10.93 -7.98
CA PHE A 69 -1.55 11.16 -8.28
C PHE A 69 -1.77 12.67 -8.41
N ASP A 70 -2.36 13.13 -9.52
CA ASP A 70 -2.62 14.56 -9.78
C ASP A 70 -1.42 15.48 -9.51
N GLY A 71 -0.21 15.03 -9.86
CA GLY A 71 1.05 15.77 -9.67
C GLY A 71 1.70 15.65 -8.29
N TRP A 72 1.06 14.94 -7.35
CA TRP A 72 1.56 14.75 -5.98
C TRP A 72 2.08 13.35 -5.76
N VAL A 73 3.20 13.20 -5.06
CA VAL A 73 3.66 11.89 -4.61
C VAL A 73 2.79 11.45 -3.42
N VAL A 74 1.98 10.40 -3.63
CA VAL A 74 1.06 9.86 -2.61
C VAL A 74 1.63 8.65 -1.88
N TYR A 75 2.65 8.01 -2.45
CA TYR A 75 3.36 6.89 -1.82
C TYR A 75 4.83 6.90 -2.21
N ARG A 76 5.71 6.62 -1.26
CA ARG A 76 7.15 6.40 -1.48
C ARG A 76 7.51 5.02 -0.94
N ASN A 77 8.28 4.25 -1.72
CA ASN A 77 8.75 2.95 -1.29
C ASN A 77 9.74 3.12 -0.11
N PRO A 78 9.43 2.62 1.10
CA PRO A 78 10.35 2.73 2.23
C PRO A 78 11.54 1.76 2.13
N PHE A 79 11.50 0.80 1.20
CA PHE A 79 12.51 -0.23 0.98
C PHE A 79 13.23 -0.08 -0.36
N GLU A 80 13.46 1.17 -0.78
CA GLU A 80 14.16 1.49 -2.02
C GLU A 80 15.54 0.80 -2.10
N GLY A 81 15.89 0.30 -3.29
CA GLY A 81 17.15 -0.38 -3.58
C GLY A 81 17.15 -1.88 -3.26
N ALA A 82 16.09 -2.40 -2.65
CA ALA A 82 15.98 -3.82 -2.32
C ALA A 82 15.31 -4.66 -3.43
N SER A 83 14.93 -4.04 -4.56
CA SER A 83 14.30 -4.67 -5.73
C SER A 83 13.16 -5.63 -5.36
N ARG A 84 12.31 -5.16 -4.46
CA ARG A 84 11.18 -5.93 -3.91
C ARG A 84 9.95 -5.81 -4.80
N SER A 85 9.17 -6.88 -4.87
CA SER A 85 7.86 -6.84 -5.51
C SER A 85 6.88 -5.97 -4.69
N ASP A 86 5.77 -5.57 -5.29
CA ASP A 86 4.72 -4.82 -4.57
C ASP A 86 4.22 -5.58 -3.33
N ASP A 87 4.13 -6.92 -3.41
CA ASP A 87 3.71 -7.77 -2.29
C ASP A 87 4.77 -7.83 -1.19
N ASP A 88 6.05 -8.01 -1.55
CA ASP A 88 7.16 -7.95 -0.60
C ASP A 88 7.20 -6.61 0.14
N ILE A 89 7.00 -5.50 -0.57
CA ILE A 89 6.95 -4.16 -0.01
C ILE A 89 5.78 -4.04 0.97
N ALA A 90 4.58 -4.50 0.57
CA ALA A 90 3.40 -4.44 1.42
C ALA A 90 3.55 -5.29 2.70
N VAL A 91 4.06 -6.52 2.57
CA VAL A 91 4.33 -7.41 3.71
C VAL A 91 5.38 -6.80 4.64
N ALA A 92 6.48 -6.28 4.09
CA ALA A 92 7.52 -5.64 4.88
C ALA A 92 7.00 -4.42 5.65
N ASP A 93 6.18 -3.56 5.02
CA ASP A 93 5.58 -2.39 5.68
C ASP A 93 4.61 -2.79 6.80
N ILE A 94 3.77 -3.81 6.57
CA ILE A 94 2.86 -4.34 7.60
C ILE A 94 3.64 -4.89 8.79
N LEU A 95 4.69 -5.67 8.55
CA LEU A 95 5.53 -6.24 9.60
C LEU A 95 6.27 -5.15 10.39
N GLU A 96 6.82 -4.15 9.71
CA GLU A 96 7.51 -3.02 10.34
C GLU A 96 6.55 -2.25 11.27
N ARG A 97 5.37 -1.88 10.78
CA ARG A 97 4.34 -1.16 11.55
C ARG A 97 3.83 -1.99 12.72
N THR A 98 3.61 -3.28 12.52
CA THR A 98 3.19 -4.20 13.57
C THR A 98 4.26 -4.31 14.67
N GLY A 99 5.52 -4.42 14.28
CA GLY A 99 6.65 -4.42 15.21
C GLY A 99 6.76 -3.12 16.00
N ALA A 100 6.58 -1.96 15.33
CA ALA A 100 6.57 -0.66 15.98
C ALA A 100 5.45 -0.55 17.02
N TRP A 101 4.23 -0.94 16.64
CA TRP A 101 3.08 -1.00 17.55
C TRP A 101 3.34 -1.90 18.75
N ALA A 102 3.87 -3.10 18.54
CA ALA A 102 4.15 -4.05 19.61
C ALA A 102 5.16 -3.50 20.63
N ARG A 103 6.23 -2.85 20.14
CA ARG A 103 7.24 -2.18 20.99
C ARG A 103 6.64 -1.02 21.76
N GLN A 104 5.78 -0.21 21.14
CA GLN A 104 5.09 0.90 21.81
C GLN A 104 4.18 0.38 22.93
N ARG A 105 3.38 -0.67 22.65
CA ARG A 105 2.50 -1.31 23.64
C ARG A 105 3.27 -1.89 24.83
N ALA A 106 4.43 -2.51 24.58
CA ALA A 106 5.30 -3.00 25.65
C ALA A 106 5.78 -1.86 26.55
N ARG A 107 6.23 -0.74 25.97
CA ARG A 107 6.66 0.46 26.71
C ARG A 107 5.54 1.08 27.55
N HIS A 108 4.30 1.08 27.06
CA HIS A 108 3.14 1.54 27.83
C HIS A 108 2.82 0.63 29.02
N ARG A 109 2.93 -0.71 28.86
CA ARG A 109 2.71 -1.66 29.96
C ARG A 109 3.74 -1.50 31.08
N THR A 110 5.01 -1.27 30.75
CA THR A 110 6.07 -1.10 31.76
C THR A 110 5.97 0.23 32.53
N ARG A 111 5.28 1.25 31.99
CA ARG A 111 5.08 2.56 32.64
C ARG A 111 3.76 2.69 33.41
N SER A 112 2.90 1.68 33.42
CA SER A 112 1.64 1.71 34.16
C SER A 112 1.88 1.31 35.63
N PRO A 113 1.49 2.12 36.64
CA PRO A 113 1.66 1.76 38.04
C PRO A 113 0.84 0.51 38.35
N ARG A 114 1.47 -0.49 38.98
CA ARG A 114 0.78 -1.67 39.49
C ARG A 114 -0.25 -1.18 40.53
N PRO A 115 -1.55 -1.54 40.43
CA PRO A 115 -2.52 -1.14 41.45
C PRO A 115 -2.08 -1.72 42.80
N ALA A 116 -2.03 -0.87 43.82
CA ALA A 116 -1.72 -1.29 45.18
C ALA A 116 -2.76 -2.34 45.59
N ARG A 117 -2.29 -3.52 46.02
CA ARG A 117 -3.14 -4.56 46.60
C ARG A 117 -3.65 -4.04 47.95
N THR A 118 -4.91 -3.62 47.99
CA THR A 118 -5.63 -3.41 49.26
C THR A 118 -5.78 -4.77 49.94
N THR A 119 -5.27 -4.86 51.17
CA THR A 119 -5.40 -6.03 52.07
C THR A 119 -6.63 -5.83 52.94
#